data_AF-A0AAX4JN49-F1
#
_entry.id   AF-A0AAX4JN49-F1
#
_cell.length_a   1.000
_cell.length_b   1.000
_cell.length_c   1.000
_cell.angle_alpha   90.00
_cell.angle_beta   90.00
_cell.angle_gamma   90.00
#
_symmetry.space_group_name_H-M   'P 1'
#
loop_
_entity.id
_entity.type
_entity.pdbx_description
1 polymer ?
#
loop_
_entity_poly.entity_id
_entity_poly.type
_entity_poly.pdbx_seq_one_letter_code
_entity_poly.pdbx_strand_id
1 'polypeptide(L)'
;MSDVATTSAQPMRRSESSNTNANSSRCEVQLFEGIKQENQPNKHAASPIQADHHSDGNCEAAIKEEKDAGMTPNGTDLEPAPASTSIKMVIPPWNGNDGWSGWMSDTVTAKSLVLCLILQAFSTGILDATTYLDFSTFASNQTGNTILLTVAVVKVSGHQLLLTGISLASFLSAALVFGHIGHYMGVRRRIWLLINVICQIIFLVLATIFLSSNGPKQTRLGEKHEWVIISLFAIMSGAQVAAARQASIQEIPTAPMTSSYVDLVSDKYLFVGLTHEKASGRNRRLIYILSMIIGSFIGGIMHKYAGSWVVVVVAMSFKLAVLGLMSIAPAEIIVKKEMEKKSKTAC
;
A
#
# COMPACT_ATOMS: atom_id res chain seq x y z
N MET A 1 -12.82 -13.06 89.53
CA MET A 1 -11.86 -13.11 88.41
C MET A 1 -12.42 -12.18 87.35
N SER A 2 -12.32 -10.85 87.53
CA SER A 2 -11.12 -10.00 87.26
C SER A 2 -10.83 -10.02 85.76
N ASP A 3 -10.75 -8.96 84.96
CA ASP A 3 -10.89 -7.50 85.06
C ASP A 3 -11.16 -7.02 83.59
N VAL A 4 -12.14 -6.16 83.32
CA VAL A 4 -11.97 -4.73 82.95
C VAL A 4 -10.71 -4.38 82.15
N ALA A 5 -10.87 -3.99 80.87
CA ALA A 5 -10.13 -2.86 80.27
C ALA A 5 -10.82 -2.35 78.99
N THR A 6 -11.39 -1.15 79.12
CA THR A 6 -11.97 -0.24 78.13
C THR A 6 -10.85 0.55 77.41
N THR A 7 -11.22 1.29 76.34
CA THR A 7 -10.61 2.55 75.79
C THR A 7 -10.14 2.37 74.33
N SER A 8 -10.87 2.79 73.29
CA SER A 8 -11.29 4.14 72.82
C SER A 8 -10.19 4.96 72.13
N ALA A 9 -10.64 5.71 71.10
CA ALA A 9 -10.03 6.86 70.42
C ALA A 9 -9.24 6.66 69.10
N GLN A 10 -9.87 7.09 67.99
CA GLN A 10 -9.25 7.58 66.74
C GLN A 10 -8.52 8.93 67.00
N PRO A 11 -7.68 9.50 66.11
CA PRO A 11 -8.22 10.32 64.98
C PRO A 11 -7.34 10.44 63.71
N MET A 12 -7.96 10.96 62.63
CA MET A 12 -7.32 11.49 61.42
C MET A 12 -6.31 12.63 61.68
N ARG A 13 -5.19 12.67 60.94
CA ARG A 13 -4.68 13.92 60.33
C ARG A 13 -3.65 13.73 59.18
N ARG A 14 -4.03 14.28 58.03
CA ARG A 14 -3.30 14.98 56.93
C ARG A 14 -1.78 14.87 56.71
N SER A 15 -1.48 14.65 55.42
CA SER A 15 -0.49 15.27 54.52
C SER A 15 1.01 15.10 54.76
N GLU A 16 1.69 14.45 53.81
CA GLU A 16 2.86 15.02 53.13
C GLU A 16 3.16 14.28 51.81
N SER A 17 3.43 15.07 50.77
CA SER A 17 3.83 14.64 49.43
C SER A 17 5.31 14.25 49.40
N SER A 18 5.67 13.20 48.66
CA SER A 18 7.03 13.04 48.12
C SER A 18 7.05 12.08 46.92
N ASN A 19 6.90 12.68 45.75
CA ASN A 19 7.80 12.52 44.60
C ASN A 19 8.58 11.20 44.47
N THR A 20 8.07 10.25 43.68
CA THR A 20 8.87 9.18 43.04
C THR A 20 8.39 8.98 41.61
N ASN A 21 8.58 10.00 40.78
CA ASN A 21 8.35 9.94 39.35
C ASN A 21 9.60 10.46 38.62
N ALA A 22 10.69 9.68 38.68
CA ALA A 22 11.93 9.96 37.94
C ALA A 22 12.89 8.77 38.00
N ASN A 23 12.54 7.60 37.44
CA ASN A 23 13.57 6.59 37.14
C ASN A 23 13.24 5.58 36.02
N SER A 24 12.12 5.73 35.30
CA SER A 24 11.75 4.82 34.21
C SER A 24 11.89 5.45 32.81
N SER A 25 12.65 6.54 32.68
CA SER A 25 12.80 7.28 31.40
C SER A 25 14.26 7.48 30.98
N ARG A 26 15.22 6.83 31.66
CA ARG A 26 16.66 7.04 31.42
C ARG A 26 17.35 5.88 30.68
N CYS A 27 16.67 4.77 30.39
CA CYS A 27 17.24 3.65 29.64
C CYS A 27 17.01 3.70 28.13
N GLU A 28 16.12 4.54 27.61
CA GLU A 28 15.86 4.62 26.15
C GLU A 28 16.71 5.67 25.41
N VAL A 29 17.49 6.50 26.12
CA VAL A 29 18.27 7.59 25.51
C VAL A 29 19.75 7.23 25.28
N GLN A 30 20.23 6.07 25.76
CA GLN A 30 21.65 5.70 25.65
C GLN A 30 22.03 4.87 24.42
N LEU A 31 21.11 4.50 23.54
CA LEU A 31 21.45 3.70 22.34
C LEU A 31 21.80 4.52 21.09
N PHE A 32 21.75 5.86 21.15
CA PHE A 32 21.93 6.73 19.97
C PHE A 32 23.19 7.63 19.98
N GLU A 33 24.03 7.58 21.02
CA GLU A 33 25.29 8.37 21.10
C GLU A 33 26.58 7.53 20.98
N GLY A 34 26.51 6.35 20.38
CA GLY A 34 27.62 5.38 20.37
C GLY A 34 28.41 5.21 19.06
N ILE A 35 28.20 6.03 18.01
CA ILE A 35 28.98 5.89 16.76
C ILE A 35 29.37 7.28 16.23
N LYS A 36 30.27 7.95 16.96
CA LYS A 36 31.05 9.07 16.41
C LYS A 36 32.34 9.24 17.20
N GLN A 37 33.36 8.43 16.88
CA GLN A 37 34.79 8.78 16.88
C GLN A 37 35.63 7.50 16.82
N GLU A 38 36.20 7.20 15.65
CA GLU A 38 37.63 6.91 15.56
C GLU A 38 38.10 7.18 14.13
N ASN A 39 38.99 8.16 13.98
CA ASN A 39 39.70 8.44 12.74
C ASN A 39 41.05 9.05 13.13
N GLN A 40 42.15 8.32 12.94
CA GLN A 40 43.48 8.81 12.51
C GLN A 40 44.58 7.71 12.61
N PRO A 41 45.77 7.87 11.98
CA PRO A 41 46.02 7.53 10.58
C PRO A 41 47.18 6.52 10.44
N ASN A 42 47.39 5.91 9.28
CA ASN A 42 48.76 5.48 8.95
C ASN A 42 49.07 5.61 7.46
N LYS A 43 50.18 6.31 7.18
CA LYS A 43 50.76 6.59 5.87
C LYS A 43 51.92 5.61 5.61
N HIS A 44 52.29 5.53 4.32
CA HIS A 44 53.44 4.83 3.68
C HIS A 44 53.04 3.46 3.11
N ALA A 45 53.22 3.13 1.82
CA ALA A 45 54.15 3.63 0.82
C ALA A 45 53.60 3.51 -0.63
N ALA A 46 54.15 4.34 -1.52
CA ALA A 46 54.05 4.32 -2.98
C ALA A 46 54.86 3.12 -3.57
N SER A 47 54.86 2.69 -4.84
CA SER A 47 54.36 3.15 -6.15
C SER A 47 54.51 1.95 -7.15
N PRO A 48 54.43 2.08 -8.50
CA PRO A 48 53.54 1.29 -9.37
C PRO A 48 54.24 0.18 -10.19
N ILE A 49 53.45 -0.69 -10.85
CA ILE A 49 53.93 -1.52 -11.96
C ILE A 49 53.08 -1.26 -13.21
N GLN A 50 53.82 -1.24 -14.30
CA GLN A 50 53.59 -0.68 -15.63
C GLN A 50 52.72 -1.56 -16.54
N ALA A 51 52.20 -0.90 -17.57
CA ALA A 51 51.47 -1.45 -18.71
C ALA A 51 52.33 -2.36 -19.61
N ASP A 52 51.65 -3.22 -20.37
CA ASP A 52 52.06 -3.56 -21.74
C ASP A 52 50.84 -3.84 -22.65
N HIS A 53 51.00 -3.35 -23.88
CA HIS A 53 50.09 -3.34 -25.03
C HIS A 53 49.92 -4.71 -25.71
N HIS A 54 48.74 -4.99 -26.32
CA HIS A 54 48.56 -5.00 -27.79
C HIS A 54 47.13 -5.42 -28.24
N SER A 55 46.58 -4.66 -29.20
CA SER A 55 45.76 -5.00 -30.40
C SER A 55 44.56 -5.96 -30.30
N ASP A 56 43.44 -5.81 -31.01
CA ASP A 56 42.92 -4.88 -32.03
C ASP A 56 41.42 -5.23 -32.19
N GLY A 57 40.56 -4.32 -32.67
CA GLY A 57 39.24 -4.74 -33.16
C GLY A 57 38.08 -3.74 -33.16
N ASN A 58 38.33 -2.51 -33.61
CA ASN A 58 37.45 -1.61 -34.38
C ASN A 58 35.95 -1.97 -34.56
N CYS A 59 35.03 -1.11 -34.09
CA CYS A 59 33.72 -0.90 -34.74
C CYS A 59 33.10 0.46 -34.33
N GLU A 60 33.68 1.55 -34.84
CA GLU A 60 33.13 2.91 -34.72
C GLU A 60 33.23 3.57 -36.10
N ALA A 61 32.14 3.51 -36.89
CA ALA A 61 31.93 4.34 -38.08
C ALA A 61 30.53 4.15 -38.65
N ALA A 62 29.65 5.13 -38.48
CA ALA A 62 28.67 5.56 -39.48
C ALA A 62 27.94 6.84 -39.00
N ILE A 63 28.65 7.97 -39.04
CA ILE A 63 28.04 9.31 -39.13
C ILE A 63 28.48 9.88 -40.48
N LYS A 64 27.55 9.96 -41.43
CA LYS A 64 27.57 10.84 -42.62
C LYS A 64 26.11 11.16 -42.91
N GLU A 65 25.67 12.39 -42.65
CA GLU A 65 25.68 13.51 -43.60
C GLU A 65 24.85 13.21 -44.86
N GLU A 66 23.61 13.72 -44.85
CA GLU A 66 22.96 14.17 -46.07
C GLU A 66 22.35 15.55 -45.78
N LYS A 67 22.78 16.53 -46.57
CA LYS A 67 22.52 17.95 -46.41
C LYS A 67 21.84 18.48 -47.69
N ASP A 68 20.76 19.22 -47.47
CA ASP A 68 20.19 20.31 -48.26
C ASP A 68 19.55 20.04 -49.65
N ALA A 69 18.22 20.26 -49.71
CA ALA A 69 17.58 21.04 -50.76
C ALA A 69 16.18 21.55 -50.34
N GLY A 70 16.02 22.90 -50.26
CA GLY A 70 14.81 23.57 -50.80
C GLY A 70 13.73 24.13 -49.86
N MET A 71 13.97 25.33 -49.32
CA MET A 71 13.12 26.54 -49.36
C MET A 71 11.60 26.53 -49.01
N THR A 72 11.30 27.30 -47.94
CA THR A 72 10.16 28.23 -47.66
C THR A 72 9.23 27.91 -46.47
N PRO A 73 8.86 28.93 -45.66
CA PRO A 73 8.13 28.76 -44.41
C PRO A 73 6.64 29.07 -44.60
N ASN A 74 5.75 28.12 -44.33
CA ASN A 74 4.37 28.41 -43.95
C ASN A 74 3.68 27.14 -43.48
N GLY A 75 3.17 27.16 -42.26
CA GLY A 75 2.43 26.04 -41.68
C GLY A 75 2.39 26.18 -40.17
N THR A 76 1.49 27.04 -39.68
CA THR A 76 1.01 26.97 -38.31
C THR A 76 0.32 25.62 -38.10
N ASP A 77 1.07 24.61 -37.67
CA ASP A 77 0.52 23.39 -37.10
C ASP A 77 -0.02 23.74 -35.71
N LEU A 78 -1.24 24.27 -35.69
CA LEU A 78 -2.10 24.23 -34.51
C LEU A 78 -2.39 22.75 -34.24
N GLU A 79 -1.55 22.12 -33.43
CA GLU A 79 -1.82 20.82 -32.81
C GLU A 79 -3.18 20.94 -32.10
N PRO A 80 -4.22 20.18 -32.50
CA PRO A 80 -5.54 20.36 -31.93
C PRO A 80 -5.50 19.90 -30.47
N ALA A 81 -5.89 20.82 -29.56
CA ALA A 81 -6.02 20.54 -28.14
C ALA A 81 -6.78 19.22 -27.89
N PRO A 82 -6.35 18.38 -26.92
CA PRO A 82 -6.94 17.08 -26.71
C PRO A 82 -8.42 17.24 -26.36
N ALA A 83 -9.28 16.79 -27.28
CA ALA A 83 -10.72 16.79 -27.10
C ALA A 83 -11.06 16.07 -25.79
N SER A 84 -11.75 16.78 -24.89
CA SER A 84 -12.29 16.25 -23.65
C SER A 84 -13.11 15.00 -23.96
N THR A 85 -12.51 13.84 -23.73
CA THR A 85 -13.15 12.55 -23.95
C THR A 85 -14.13 12.37 -22.81
N SER A 86 -15.42 12.56 -23.09
CA SER A 86 -16.48 12.34 -22.11
C SER A 86 -16.42 10.89 -21.63
N ILE A 87 -16.02 10.71 -20.38
CA ILE A 87 -15.99 9.40 -19.73
C ILE A 87 -17.46 8.98 -19.53
N LYS A 88 -18.03 8.24 -20.49
CA LYS A 88 -19.35 7.62 -20.31
C LYS A 88 -19.23 6.57 -19.21
N MET A 89 -19.80 6.87 -18.04
CA MET A 89 -20.02 5.88 -16.99
C MET A 89 -20.88 4.74 -17.53
N VAL A 90 -20.47 3.50 -17.29
CA VAL A 90 -21.24 2.31 -17.69
C VAL A 90 -22.14 1.95 -16.54
N ILE A 91 -23.43 2.22 -16.68
CA ILE A 91 -24.45 1.82 -15.70
C ILE A 91 -24.57 0.29 -15.76
N PRO A 92 -24.70 -0.42 -14.61
CA PRO A 92 -24.93 -1.87 -14.59
C PRO A 92 -26.09 -2.26 -15.53
N PRO A 93 -26.05 -3.46 -16.15
CA PRO A 93 -26.89 -3.82 -17.29
C PRO A 93 -28.29 -4.21 -16.79
N TRP A 94 -29.06 -3.23 -16.32
CA TRP A 94 -30.48 -3.43 -16.07
C TRP A 94 -31.28 -3.46 -17.39
N ASN A 95 -30.69 -3.06 -18.52
CA ASN A 95 -31.41 -2.91 -19.80
C ASN A 95 -30.57 -3.12 -21.10
N GLY A 96 -29.45 -3.84 -21.03
CA GLY A 96 -28.55 -4.09 -22.19
C GLY A 96 -28.79 -5.44 -22.89
N ASN A 97 -28.65 -5.48 -24.22
CA ASN A 97 -28.82 -6.69 -25.06
C ASN A 97 -27.83 -7.84 -24.75
N ASP A 98 -26.75 -7.53 -24.07
CA ASP A 98 -25.64 -8.40 -23.65
C ASP A 98 -25.82 -8.99 -22.23
N GLY A 99 -26.83 -8.50 -21.49
CA GLY A 99 -27.20 -8.98 -20.17
C GLY A 99 -26.07 -8.92 -19.12
N TRP A 100 -26.28 -9.54 -17.96
CA TRP A 100 -25.30 -9.58 -16.87
C TRP A 100 -24.00 -10.31 -17.26
N SER A 101 -24.09 -11.32 -18.13
CA SER A 101 -22.95 -12.13 -18.55
C SER A 101 -21.93 -11.35 -19.41
N GLY A 102 -22.41 -10.50 -20.33
CA GLY A 102 -21.55 -9.65 -21.16
C GLY A 102 -20.82 -8.60 -20.32
N TRP A 103 -21.55 -7.84 -19.50
CA TRP A 103 -20.99 -6.80 -18.63
C TRP A 103 -19.95 -7.34 -17.63
N MET A 104 -20.18 -8.54 -17.09
CA MET A 104 -19.24 -9.20 -16.17
C MET A 104 -17.94 -9.62 -16.88
N SER A 105 -18.04 -10.02 -18.15
CA SER A 105 -16.88 -10.43 -18.95
C SER A 105 -16.08 -9.27 -19.54
N ASP A 106 -16.59 -8.04 -19.47
CA ASP A 106 -15.92 -6.85 -19.99
C ASP A 106 -14.57 -6.59 -19.31
N THR A 107 -13.60 -6.15 -20.11
CA THR A 107 -12.29 -5.72 -19.62
C THR A 107 -12.33 -4.25 -19.23
N VAL A 108 -11.98 -3.95 -17.98
CA VAL A 108 -12.00 -2.60 -17.43
C VAL A 108 -10.76 -1.82 -17.87
N THR A 109 -10.98 -0.55 -18.22
CA THR A 109 -9.89 0.36 -18.66
C THR A 109 -8.94 0.66 -17.50
N ALA A 110 -7.62 0.66 -17.74
CA ALA A 110 -6.64 0.94 -16.68
C ALA A 110 -6.84 2.33 -16.02
N LYS A 111 -7.18 3.36 -16.80
CA LYS A 111 -7.41 4.72 -16.27
C LYS A 111 -8.54 4.78 -15.24
N SER A 112 -9.60 3.98 -15.36
CA SER A 112 -10.71 3.98 -14.41
C SER A 112 -10.38 3.25 -13.10
N LEU A 113 -9.35 2.40 -13.10
CA LEU A 113 -8.88 1.72 -11.89
C LEU A 113 -8.01 2.60 -11.00
N VAL A 114 -7.46 3.71 -11.51
CA VAL A 114 -6.57 4.60 -10.75
C VAL A 114 -7.21 5.08 -9.44
N LEU A 115 -8.44 5.61 -9.48
CA LEU A 115 -9.15 6.06 -8.28
C LEU A 115 -9.42 4.90 -7.32
N CYS A 116 -9.78 3.73 -7.87
CA CYS A 116 -10.02 2.52 -7.08
C CYS A 116 -8.75 2.10 -6.33
N LEU A 117 -7.59 2.09 -6.99
CA LEU A 117 -6.31 1.72 -6.40
C LEU A 117 -5.83 2.73 -5.36
N ILE A 118 -6.12 4.04 -5.55
CA ILE A 118 -5.82 5.08 -4.55
C ILE A 118 -6.68 4.89 -3.30
N LEU A 119 -7.98 4.66 -3.43
CA LEU A 119 -8.86 4.38 -2.28
C LEU A 119 -8.46 3.07 -1.57
N GLN A 120 -8.04 2.07 -2.33
CA GLN A 120 -7.48 0.83 -1.79
C GLN A 120 -6.19 1.10 -1.00
N ALA A 121 -5.30 1.95 -1.51
CA ALA A 121 -4.10 2.37 -0.80
C ALA A 121 -4.42 3.10 0.50
N PHE A 122 -5.33 4.07 0.46
CA PHE A 122 -5.84 4.75 1.68
C PHE A 122 -6.30 3.75 2.75
N SER A 123 -7.17 2.82 2.35
CA SER A 123 -7.69 1.75 3.21
C SER A 123 -6.57 0.83 3.73
N THR A 124 -5.55 0.56 2.91
CA THR A 124 -4.37 -0.24 3.32
C THR A 124 -3.56 0.48 4.39
N GLY A 125 -3.32 1.78 4.23
CA GLY A 125 -2.64 2.57 5.26
C GLY A 125 -3.37 2.53 6.60
N ILE A 126 -4.70 2.67 6.60
CA ILE A 126 -5.54 2.54 7.80
C ILE A 126 -5.34 1.18 8.49
N LEU A 127 -5.43 0.10 7.70
CA LEU A 127 -5.36 -1.27 8.20
C LEU A 127 -3.95 -1.64 8.69
N ASP A 128 -2.90 -1.20 7.99
CA ASP A 128 -1.52 -1.45 8.40
C ASP A 128 -1.16 -0.71 9.70
N ALA A 129 -1.65 0.51 9.90
CA ALA A 129 -1.50 1.20 11.18
C ALA A 129 -2.19 0.45 12.32
N THR A 130 -3.43 0.01 12.10
CA THR A 130 -4.22 -0.73 13.10
C THR A 130 -3.58 -2.08 13.44
N THR A 131 -3.22 -2.86 12.41
CA THR A 131 -2.62 -4.19 12.62
C THR A 131 -1.25 -4.11 13.28
N TYR A 132 -0.45 -3.09 12.97
CA TYR A 132 0.81 -2.88 13.68
C TYR A 132 0.59 -2.48 15.15
N LEU A 133 -0.38 -1.62 15.44
CA LEU A 133 -0.70 -1.24 16.83
C LEU A 133 -1.25 -2.41 17.65
N ASP A 134 -2.00 -3.32 17.03
CA ASP A 134 -2.59 -4.48 17.70
C ASP A 134 -1.61 -5.65 17.85
N PHE A 135 -0.86 -5.96 16.79
CA PHE A 135 -0.10 -7.22 16.66
C PHE A 135 1.42 -7.01 16.55
N SER A 136 1.91 -5.76 16.59
CA SER A 136 3.31 -5.42 16.28
C SER A 136 3.80 -6.00 14.95
N THR A 137 2.87 -6.19 14.01
CA THR A 137 3.05 -6.90 12.74
C THR A 137 2.16 -6.25 11.69
N PHE A 138 2.67 -6.05 10.48
CA PHE A 138 1.88 -5.46 9.39
C PHE A 138 1.04 -6.52 8.67
N ALA A 139 -0.09 -6.12 8.08
CA ALA A 139 -0.87 -6.99 7.20
C ALA A 139 -0.38 -6.93 5.74
N SER A 140 0.03 -5.76 5.26
CA SER A 140 0.45 -5.55 3.86
C SER A 140 1.95 -5.35 3.68
N ASN A 141 2.62 -4.75 4.66
CA ASN A 141 4.03 -4.36 4.54
C ASN A 141 5.01 -5.54 4.80
N GLN A 142 5.00 -6.51 3.88
CA GLN A 142 5.72 -7.78 4.08
C GLN A 142 7.24 -7.66 4.07
N THR A 143 7.82 -6.65 3.41
CA THR A 143 9.27 -6.39 3.48
C THR A 143 9.71 -6.07 4.91
N GLY A 144 8.91 -5.31 5.65
CA GLY A 144 9.11 -5.06 7.08
C GLY A 144 8.92 -6.32 7.92
N ASN A 145 7.86 -7.09 7.64
CA ASN A 145 7.60 -8.35 8.36
C ASN A 145 8.73 -9.37 8.21
N THR A 146 9.40 -9.45 7.05
CA THR A 146 10.57 -10.33 6.89
C THR A 146 11.67 -9.98 7.90
N ILE A 147 11.93 -8.70 8.15
CA ILE A 147 12.91 -8.26 9.16
C ILE A 147 12.38 -8.48 10.59
N LEU A 148 11.11 -8.19 10.85
CA LEU A 148 10.51 -8.45 12.17
C LEU A 148 10.57 -9.94 12.53
N LEU A 149 10.40 -10.82 11.54
CA LEU A 149 10.48 -12.27 11.70
C LEU A 149 11.89 -12.71 12.11
N THR A 150 12.92 -12.25 11.39
CA THR A 150 14.31 -12.62 11.72
C THR A 150 14.75 -12.08 13.08
N VAL A 151 14.33 -10.85 13.42
CA VAL A 151 14.58 -10.27 14.75
C VAL A 151 13.85 -11.03 15.84
N ALA A 152 12.62 -11.49 15.59
CA ALA A 152 11.87 -12.30 16.55
C ALA A 152 12.53 -13.65 16.84
N VAL A 153 13.17 -14.27 15.83
CA VAL A 153 13.99 -15.49 16.02
C VAL A 153 15.17 -15.20 16.94
N VAL A 154 15.93 -14.12 16.67
CA VAL A 154 17.12 -13.77 17.47
C VAL A 154 16.75 -13.39 18.91
N LYS A 155 15.65 -12.66 19.10
CA LYS A 155 15.15 -12.27 20.43
C LYS A 155 14.41 -13.38 21.17
N VAL A 156 14.24 -14.56 20.55
CA VAL A 156 13.47 -15.69 21.10
C VAL A 156 12.03 -15.27 21.49
N SER A 157 11.45 -14.34 20.73
CA SER A 157 10.08 -13.85 20.95
C SER A 157 9.09 -14.76 20.24
N GLY A 158 8.68 -15.84 20.91
CA GLY A 158 7.78 -16.85 20.31
C GLY A 158 6.44 -16.27 19.85
N HIS A 159 5.90 -15.28 20.58
CA HIS A 159 4.65 -14.63 20.23
C HIS A 159 4.75 -13.81 18.93
N GLN A 160 5.75 -12.93 18.84
CA GLN A 160 5.98 -12.11 17.63
C GLN A 160 6.36 -12.98 16.43
N LEU A 161 7.18 -14.01 16.66
CA LEU A 161 7.57 -14.98 15.63
C LEU A 161 6.34 -15.64 14.99
N LEU A 162 5.38 -16.06 15.82
CA LEU A 162 4.14 -16.69 15.37
C LEU A 162 3.28 -15.72 14.57
N LEU A 163 3.01 -14.52 15.08
CA LEU A 163 2.16 -13.53 14.41
C LEU A 163 2.76 -13.05 13.09
N THR A 164 4.04 -12.67 13.09
CA THR A 164 4.74 -12.20 11.89
C THR A 164 4.91 -13.34 10.87
N GLY A 165 5.18 -14.56 11.33
CA GLY A 165 5.31 -15.73 10.45
C GLY A 165 3.98 -16.09 9.77
N ILE A 166 2.88 -16.09 10.52
CA ILE A 166 1.55 -16.34 9.98
C ILE A 166 1.12 -15.22 9.03
N SER A 167 1.40 -13.96 9.35
CA SER A 167 1.14 -12.83 8.44
C SER A 167 1.85 -13.02 7.10
N LEU A 168 3.16 -13.29 7.14
CA LEU A 168 3.97 -13.48 5.93
C LEU A 168 3.50 -14.69 5.11
N ALA A 169 3.30 -15.85 5.75
CA ALA A 169 2.86 -17.06 5.07
C ALA A 169 1.45 -16.90 4.46
N SER A 170 0.53 -16.29 5.18
CA SER A 170 -0.85 -16.06 4.74
C SER A 170 -0.92 -15.08 3.57
N PHE A 171 -0.14 -13.99 3.63
CA PHE A 171 -0.03 -13.03 2.53
C PHE A 171 0.52 -13.68 1.26
N LEU A 172 1.61 -14.43 1.37
CA LEU A 172 2.25 -15.09 0.22
C LEU A 172 1.33 -16.16 -0.38
N SER A 173 0.65 -16.94 0.47
CA SER A 173 -0.32 -17.95 0.03
C SER A 173 -1.49 -17.31 -0.72
N ALA A 174 -2.04 -16.21 -0.21
CA ALA A 174 -3.10 -15.48 -0.87
C ALA A 174 -2.65 -14.84 -2.19
N ALA A 175 -1.46 -14.23 -2.22
CA ALA A 175 -0.88 -13.66 -3.42
C ALA A 175 -0.64 -14.73 -4.51
N LEU A 176 -0.21 -15.93 -4.12
CA LEU A 176 -0.08 -17.08 -5.01
C LEU A 176 -1.44 -17.50 -5.58
N VAL A 177 -2.42 -17.77 -4.71
CA VAL A 177 -3.75 -18.28 -5.13
C VAL A 177 -4.49 -17.26 -5.99
N PHE A 178 -4.68 -16.03 -5.49
CA PHE A 178 -5.39 -14.99 -6.23
C PHE A 178 -4.61 -14.55 -7.46
N GLY A 179 -3.27 -14.56 -7.41
CA GLY A 179 -2.45 -14.24 -8.57
C GLY A 179 -2.67 -15.22 -9.73
N HIS A 180 -2.68 -16.53 -9.45
CA HIS A 180 -2.89 -17.55 -10.49
C HIS A 180 -4.33 -17.59 -10.99
N ILE A 181 -5.32 -17.45 -10.09
CA ILE A 181 -6.73 -17.37 -10.51
C ILE A 181 -6.95 -16.13 -11.39
N GLY A 182 -6.29 -15.01 -11.10
CA GLY A 182 -6.34 -13.80 -11.92
C GLY A 182 -5.80 -14.00 -13.33
N HIS A 183 -4.74 -14.78 -13.52
CA HIS A 183 -4.25 -15.14 -14.85
C HIS A 183 -5.25 -16.02 -15.62
N TYR A 184 -5.92 -16.95 -14.93
CA TYR A 184 -6.90 -17.84 -15.55
C TYR A 184 -8.22 -17.13 -15.91
N MET A 185 -8.75 -16.28 -15.01
CA MET A 185 -10.00 -15.53 -15.21
C MET A 185 -9.80 -14.30 -16.11
N GLY A 186 -8.59 -13.77 -16.18
CA GLY A 186 -8.24 -12.53 -16.89
C GLY A 186 -8.15 -11.34 -15.92
N VAL A 187 -6.93 -10.82 -15.78
CA VAL A 187 -6.50 -9.88 -14.74
C VAL A 187 -7.29 -8.56 -14.67
N ARG A 188 -7.85 -8.11 -15.80
CA ARG A 188 -8.65 -6.87 -15.91
C ARG A 188 -10.13 -7.13 -16.20
N ARG A 189 -10.59 -8.39 -16.19
CA ARG A 189 -12.02 -8.69 -16.35
C ARG A 189 -12.79 -8.19 -15.15
N ARG A 190 -13.93 -7.54 -15.39
CA ARG A 190 -14.74 -6.94 -14.34
C ARG A 190 -15.14 -7.97 -13.28
N ILE A 191 -15.59 -9.15 -13.68
CA ILE A 191 -15.98 -10.23 -12.76
C ILE A 191 -14.85 -10.59 -11.78
N TRP A 192 -13.61 -10.70 -12.27
CA TRP A 192 -12.47 -11.04 -11.44
C TRP A 192 -12.15 -9.92 -10.44
N LEU A 193 -12.15 -8.66 -10.90
CA LEU A 193 -11.93 -7.51 -10.04
C LEU A 193 -12.99 -7.40 -8.93
N LEU A 194 -14.27 -7.64 -9.27
CA LEU A 194 -15.36 -7.62 -8.30
C LEU A 194 -15.25 -8.78 -7.30
N ILE A 195 -14.98 -10.01 -7.76
CA ILE A 195 -14.77 -11.17 -6.89
C ILE A 195 -13.61 -10.89 -5.92
N ASN A 196 -12.50 -10.34 -6.40
CA ASN A 196 -11.35 -10.02 -5.56
C ASN A 196 -11.73 -9.04 -4.44
N VAL A 197 -12.43 -7.95 -4.76
CA VAL A 197 -12.88 -6.96 -3.76
C VAL A 197 -13.94 -7.54 -2.80
N ILE A 198 -14.85 -8.39 -3.29
CA ILE A 198 -15.86 -9.07 -2.46
C ILE A 198 -15.15 -10.00 -1.45
N CYS A 199 -14.18 -10.79 -1.89
CA CYS A 199 -13.39 -11.64 -0.99
C CYS A 199 -12.68 -10.80 0.08
N GLN A 200 -12.09 -9.65 -0.29
CA GLN A 200 -11.49 -8.74 0.69
C GLN A 200 -12.51 -8.27 1.74
N ILE A 201 -13.72 -7.89 1.31
CA ILE A 201 -14.79 -7.46 2.22
C ILE A 201 -15.20 -8.60 3.16
N ILE A 202 -15.34 -9.83 2.67
CA ILE A 202 -15.66 -11.00 3.49
C ILE A 202 -14.61 -11.20 4.58
N PHE A 203 -13.33 -11.14 4.25
CA PHE A 203 -12.26 -11.25 5.24
C PHE A 203 -12.29 -10.12 6.29
N LEU A 204 -12.62 -8.89 5.88
CA LEU A 204 -12.79 -7.76 6.81
C LEU A 204 -14.01 -7.91 7.73
N VAL A 205 -15.11 -8.46 7.22
CA VAL A 205 -16.30 -8.77 8.04
C VAL A 205 -15.94 -9.80 9.10
N LEU A 206 -15.26 -10.89 8.71
CA LEU A 206 -14.79 -11.92 9.65
C LEU A 206 -13.82 -11.33 10.69
N ALA A 207 -12.86 -10.52 10.25
CA ALA A 207 -11.93 -9.85 11.14
C ALA A 207 -12.66 -8.93 12.13
N THR A 208 -13.65 -8.17 11.66
CA THR A 208 -14.49 -7.30 12.52
C THR A 208 -15.25 -8.11 13.57
N ILE A 209 -15.82 -9.25 13.19
CA ILE A 209 -16.54 -10.14 14.13
C ILE A 209 -15.59 -10.65 15.22
N PHE A 210 -14.36 -11.05 14.87
CA PHE A 210 -13.38 -11.53 15.83
C PHE A 210 -12.79 -10.42 16.71
N LEU A 211 -12.71 -9.18 16.20
CA LEU A 211 -12.30 -8.00 16.96
C LEU A 211 -13.40 -7.44 17.88
N SER A 212 -14.66 -7.72 17.57
CA SER A 212 -15.80 -7.19 18.30
C SER A 212 -15.85 -7.70 19.75
N SER A 213 -16.37 -6.87 20.66
CA SER A 213 -16.60 -7.24 22.07
C SER A 213 -17.55 -8.44 22.22
N ASN A 214 -18.35 -8.75 21.20
CA ASN A 214 -19.23 -9.93 21.18
C ASN A 214 -18.61 -11.14 20.45
N GLY A 215 -17.38 -11.01 19.95
CA GLY A 215 -16.66 -12.08 19.26
C GLY A 215 -16.20 -13.20 20.21
N PRO A 216 -15.81 -14.37 19.65
CA PRO A 216 -15.29 -15.50 20.42
C PRO A 216 -14.14 -15.07 21.32
N LYS A 217 -14.21 -15.40 22.61
CA LYS A 217 -13.21 -14.95 23.60
C LYS A 217 -11.79 -15.39 23.24
N GLN A 218 -11.65 -16.59 22.66
CA GLN A 218 -10.36 -17.19 22.33
C GLN A 218 -9.60 -16.49 21.20
N THR A 219 -10.28 -15.72 20.35
CA THR A 219 -9.70 -15.04 19.18
C THR A 219 -9.52 -13.53 19.41
N ARG A 220 -9.75 -13.01 20.63
CA ARG A 220 -9.56 -11.58 20.92
C ARG A 220 -8.06 -11.22 20.93
N LEU A 221 -7.75 -9.93 20.85
CA LEU A 221 -6.37 -9.45 20.99
C LEU A 221 -5.79 -9.90 22.32
N GLY A 222 -4.55 -10.40 22.30
CA GLY A 222 -3.83 -10.93 23.46
C GLY A 222 -4.27 -12.34 23.90
N GLU A 223 -5.17 -12.99 23.17
CA GLU A 223 -5.63 -14.36 23.46
C GLU A 223 -4.97 -15.39 22.53
N LYS A 224 -5.08 -16.68 22.90
CA LYS A 224 -4.37 -17.79 22.25
C LYS A 224 -4.51 -17.87 20.73
N HIS A 225 -5.63 -17.40 20.17
CA HIS A 225 -5.94 -17.51 18.74
C HIS A 225 -6.01 -16.16 18.01
N GLU A 226 -5.38 -15.12 18.54
CA GLU A 226 -5.35 -13.80 17.87
C GLU A 226 -4.67 -13.82 16.49
N TRP A 227 -3.82 -14.82 16.26
CA TRP A 227 -3.18 -15.08 14.96
C TRP A 227 -4.18 -15.29 13.81
N VAL A 228 -5.41 -15.71 14.12
CA VAL A 228 -6.48 -15.83 13.14
C VAL A 228 -6.82 -14.46 12.54
N ILE A 229 -6.85 -13.41 13.36
CA ILE A 229 -7.17 -12.05 12.89
C ILE A 229 -6.09 -11.54 11.92
N ILE A 230 -4.81 -11.62 12.31
CA ILE A 230 -3.73 -11.17 11.43
C ILE A 230 -3.66 -12.00 10.14
N SER A 231 -3.99 -13.30 10.20
CA SER A 231 -4.08 -14.14 9.00
C SER A 231 -5.16 -13.64 8.03
N LEU A 232 -6.35 -13.25 8.53
CA LEU A 232 -7.43 -12.71 7.69
C LEU A 232 -7.03 -11.40 7.02
N PHE A 233 -6.39 -10.48 7.75
CA PHE A 233 -5.87 -9.24 7.18
C PHE A 233 -4.77 -9.50 6.15
N ALA A 234 -3.86 -10.42 6.43
CA ALA A 234 -2.78 -10.78 5.52
C ALA A 234 -3.30 -11.44 4.23
N ILE A 235 -4.29 -12.35 4.32
CA ILE A 235 -4.92 -12.96 3.14
C ILE A 235 -5.61 -11.88 2.29
N MET A 236 -6.41 -11.03 2.91
CA MET A 236 -7.08 -9.91 2.25
C MET A 236 -6.05 -9.02 1.53
N SER A 237 -4.96 -8.67 2.21
CA SER A 237 -3.93 -7.81 1.65
C SER A 237 -3.16 -8.47 0.51
N GLY A 238 -2.81 -9.75 0.64
CA GLY A 238 -2.13 -10.51 -0.42
C GLY A 238 -2.97 -10.58 -1.69
N ALA A 239 -4.27 -10.86 -1.57
CA ALA A 239 -5.21 -10.86 -2.70
C ALA A 239 -5.29 -9.50 -3.41
N GLN A 240 -5.31 -8.42 -2.62
CA GLN A 240 -5.37 -7.04 -3.11
C GLN A 240 -4.08 -6.62 -3.83
N VAL A 241 -2.92 -6.88 -3.23
CA VAL A 241 -1.62 -6.51 -3.81
C VAL A 241 -1.35 -7.29 -5.09
N ALA A 242 -1.69 -8.59 -5.13
CA ALA A 242 -1.58 -9.39 -6.34
C ALA A 242 -2.46 -8.84 -7.48
N ALA A 243 -3.73 -8.52 -7.20
CA ALA A 243 -4.63 -7.94 -8.19
C ALA A 243 -4.17 -6.56 -8.68
N ALA A 244 -3.70 -5.69 -7.77
CA ALA A 244 -3.20 -4.36 -8.13
C ALA A 244 -1.96 -4.43 -9.04
N ARG A 245 -1.00 -5.31 -8.71
CA ARG A 245 0.21 -5.53 -9.53
C ARG A 245 -0.14 -6.07 -10.92
N GLN A 246 -1.09 -7.00 -11.02
CA GLN A 246 -1.51 -7.59 -12.29
C GLN A 246 -2.34 -6.65 -13.16
N ALA A 247 -3.06 -5.69 -12.57
CA ALA A 247 -3.81 -4.68 -13.29
C ALA A 247 -2.94 -3.72 -14.15
N SER A 248 -1.61 -3.88 -14.11
CA SER A 248 -0.62 -3.21 -14.98
C SER A 248 -0.54 -1.68 -14.82
N ILE A 249 -0.97 -1.16 -13.67
CA ILE A 249 -0.72 0.24 -13.29
C ILE A 249 0.50 0.24 -12.37
N GLN A 250 1.69 0.15 -12.98
CA GLN A 250 2.96 -0.01 -12.26
C GLN A 250 3.20 1.10 -11.21
N GLU A 251 2.63 2.27 -11.45
CA GLU A 251 2.76 3.45 -10.59
C GLU A 251 2.01 3.32 -9.24
N ILE A 252 1.03 2.41 -9.12
CA ILE A 252 0.20 2.23 -7.92
C ILE A 252 0.19 0.75 -7.54
N PRO A 253 1.26 0.23 -6.95
CA PRO A 253 1.35 -1.18 -6.58
C PRO A 253 0.45 -1.57 -5.41
N THR A 254 -0.19 -0.59 -4.76
CA THR A 254 -0.99 -0.72 -3.54
C THR A 254 -0.17 -1.11 -2.29
N ALA A 255 0.86 -1.96 -2.42
CA ALA A 255 2.00 -2.12 -1.50
C ALA A 255 3.16 -2.89 -2.18
N PRO A 256 4.42 -2.80 -1.70
CA PRO A 256 4.98 -1.84 -0.74
C PRO A 256 5.30 -0.47 -1.37
N MET A 257 5.41 0.58 -0.55
CA MET A 257 5.60 1.97 -1.00
C MET A 257 7.04 2.31 -1.48
N THR A 258 8.04 1.49 -1.14
CA THR A 258 9.46 1.79 -1.41
C THR A 258 9.73 2.09 -2.87
N SER A 259 9.21 1.26 -3.78
CA SER A 259 9.39 1.49 -5.22
C SER A 259 8.73 2.80 -5.66
N SER A 260 7.54 3.12 -5.13
CA SER A 260 6.85 4.37 -5.45
C SER A 260 7.58 5.62 -4.95
N TYR A 261 8.24 5.55 -3.79
CA TYR A 261 9.09 6.64 -3.30
C TYR A 261 10.27 6.87 -4.24
N VAL A 262 11.03 5.82 -4.55
CA VAL A 262 12.19 5.91 -5.45
C VAL A 262 11.76 6.44 -6.81
N ASP A 263 10.73 5.84 -7.39
CA ASP A 263 10.15 6.22 -8.66
C ASP A 263 9.68 7.69 -8.72
N LEU A 264 9.16 8.22 -7.61
CA LEU A 264 8.73 9.61 -7.52
C LEU A 264 9.95 10.53 -7.50
N VAL A 265 10.95 10.26 -6.65
CA VAL A 265 12.12 11.15 -6.50
C VAL A 265 13.07 11.09 -7.69
N SER A 266 13.10 9.96 -8.42
CA SER A 266 13.90 9.81 -9.64
C SER A 266 13.14 10.23 -10.91
N ASP A 267 11.92 10.78 -10.79
CA ASP A 267 11.11 11.15 -11.95
C ASP A 267 11.70 12.35 -12.69
N LYS A 268 11.92 12.22 -14.00
CA LYS A 268 12.45 13.30 -14.87
C LYS A 268 11.60 14.57 -14.82
N TYR A 269 10.31 14.44 -14.53
CA TYR A 269 9.33 15.54 -14.48
C TYR A 269 8.99 15.96 -13.04
N LEU A 270 9.81 15.61 -12.05
CA LEU A 270 9.57 15.90 -10.63
C LEU A 270 9.30 17.39 -10.35
N PHE A 271 10.10 18.28 -10.94
CA PHE A 271 10.01 19.73 -10.73
C PHE A 271 9.07 20.45 -11.72
N VAL A 272 8.44 19.71 -12.63
CA VAL A 272 7.48 20.29 -13.59
C VAL A 272 6.13 20.48 -12.91
N GLY A 273 5.41 21.56 -13.27
CA GLY A 273 4.08 21.86 -12.73
C GLY A 273 3.10 20.69 -12.85
N LEU A 274 2.14 20.59 -11.92
CA LEU A 274 1.18 19.48 -11.84
C LEU A 274 0.29 19.32 -13.08
N THR A 275 0.13 20.38 -13.87
CA THR A 275 -0.72 20.43 -15.07
C THR A 275 -0.06 19.85 -16.33
N HIS A 276 1.23 19.48 -16.27
CA HIS A 276 1.95 18.99 -17.44
C HIS A 276 1.54 17.55 -17.81
N GLU A 277 1.18 17.31 -19.07
CA GLU A 277 0.62 16.04 -19.54
C GLU A 277 1.55 14.84 -19.29
N LYS A 278 2.86 15.03 -19.52
CA LYS A 278 3.88 13.98 -19.26
C LYS A 278 4.14 13.71 -17.77
N ALA A 279 3.63 14.56 -16.86
CA ALA A 279 3.78 14.39 -15.41
C ALA A 279 2.61 13.61 -14.77
N SER A 280 1.70 13.05 -15.58
CA SER A 280 0.54 12.30 -15.10
C SER A 280 0.95 11.10 -14.22
N GLY A 281 2.07 10.44 -14.54
CA GLY A 281 2.57 9.31 -13.74
C GLY A 281 3.12 9.71 -12.38
N ARG A 282 3.93 10.78 -12.36
CA ARG A 282 4.41 11.46 -11.14
C ARG A 282 3.25 11.84 -10.22
N ASN A 283 2.19 12.43 -10.77
CA ASN A 283 1.01 12.85 -9.98
C ASN A 283 0.31 11.64 -9.33
N ARG A 284 0.14 10.53 -10.07
CA ARG A 284 -0.47 9.31 -9.52
C ARG A 284 0.36 8.70 -8.39
N ARG A 285 1.68 8.64 -8.53
CA ARG A 285 2.60 8.18 -7.47
C ARG A 285 2.54 9.06 -6.22
N LEU A 286 2.55 10.38 -6.42
CA LEU A 286 2.44 11.34 -5.32
C LEU A 286 1.12 11.15 -4.55
N ILE A 287 -0.01 11.06 -5.26
CA ILE A 287 -1.33 10.85 -4.64
C ILE A 287 -1.37 9.50 -3.91
N TYR A 288 -0.80 8.44 -4.49
CA TYR A 288 -0.71 7.13 -3.82
C TYR A 288 0.05 7.20 -2.49
N ILE A 289 1.24 7.82 -2.48
CA ILE A 289 2.06 7.98 -1.27
C ILE A 289 1.32 8.80 -0.21
N LEU A 290 0.78 9.96 -0.59
CA LEU A 290 0.02 10.81 0.32
C LEU A 290 -1.22 10.08 0.87
N SER A 291 -1.91 9.33 0.02
CA SER A 291 -3.07 8.53 0.41
C SER A 291 -2.72 7.47 1.46
N MET A 292 -1.61 6.74 1.30
CA MET A 292 -1.13 5.78 2.30
C MET A 292 -0.76 6.46 3.62
N ILE A 293 -0.04 7.59 3.58
CA ILE A 293 0.40 8.32 4.79
C ILE A 293 -0.82 8.86 5.56
N ILE A 294 -1.74 9.54 4.86
CA ILE A 294 -2.95 10.10 5.46
C ILE A 294 -3.82 8.96 6.01
N GLY A 295 -3.96 7.85 5.28
CA GLY A 295 -4.67 6.67 5.74
C GLY A 295 -4.07 6.08 7.02
N SER A 296 -2.74 5.93 7.07
CA SER A 296 -2.04 5.44 8.26
C SER A 296 -2.22 6.37 9.47
N PHE A 297 -2.14 7.69 9.26
CA PHE A 297 -2.34 8.67 10.31
C PHE A 297 -3.77 8.65 10.87
N ILE A 298 -4.77 8.64 9.99
CA ILE A 298 -6.19 8.56 10.38
C ILE A 298 -6.46 7.21 11.06
N GLY A 299 -5.91 6.11 10.55
CA GLY A 299 -6.02 4.78 11.16
C GLY A 299 -5.47 4.74 12.58
N GLY A 300 -4.29 5.31 12.82
CA GLY A 300 -3.69 5.40 14.15
C GLY A 300 -4.50 6.27 15.12
N ILE A 301 -5.04 7.41 14.66
CA ILE A 301 -5.92 8.26 15.48
C ILE A 301 -7.20 7.50 15.83
N MET A 302 -7.88 6.91 14.85
CA MET A 302 -9.12 6.18 15.09
C MET A 302 -8.90 4.97 16.00
N HIS A 303 -7.79 4.26 15.84
CA HIS A 303 -7.41 3.15 16.73
C HIS A 303 -7.31 3.61 18.19
N LYS A 304 -6.63 4.73 18.43
CA LYS A 304 -6.46 5.31 19.76
C LYS A 304 -7.77 5.72 20.43
N TYR A 305 -8.75 6.26 19.69
CA TYR A 305 -9.98 6.84 20.27
C TYR A 305 -11.23 5.96 20.17
N ALA A 306 -11.34 5.11 19.14
CA ALA A 306 -12.55 4.33 18.84
C ALA A 306 -12.33 2.81 18.94
N GLY A 307 -11.08 2.36 19.03
CA GLY A 307 -10.70 0.95 19.08
C GLY A 307 -10.68 0.28 17.70
N SER A 308 -9.97 -0.84 17.61
CA SER A 308 -9.61 -1.48 16.34
C SER A 308 -10.82 -1.89 15.50
N TRP A 309 -11.90 -2.39 16.10
CA TRP A 309 -13.07 -2.87 15.35
C TRP A 309 -13.76 -1.76 14.56
N VAL A 310 -13.81 -0.53 15.11
CA VAL A 310 -14.37 0.64 14.41
C VAL A 310 -13.50 1.00 13.20
N VAL A 311 -12.18 0.93 13.36
CA VAL A 311 -11.23 1.21 12.27
C VAL A 311 -11.44 0.26 11.10
N VAL A 312 -11.66 -1.03 11.39
CA VAL A 312 -11.91 -2.06 10.37
C VAL A 312 -13.22 -1.79 9.63
N VAL A 313 -14.29 -1.40 10.33
CA VAL A 313 -15.57 -1.02 9.70
C VAL A 313 -15.40 0.20 8.79
N VAL A 314 -14.63 1.20 9.21
CA VAL A 314 -14.32 2.36 8.37
C VAL A 314 -13.52 1.92 7.14
N ALA A 315 -12.49 1.11 7.29
CA ALA A 315 -11.72 0.56 6.16
C ALA A 315 -12.61 -0.24 5.19
N MET A 316 -13.55 -1.04 5.72
CA MET A 316 -14.53 -1.79 4.93
C MET A 316 -15.45 -0.88 4.11
N SER A 317 -15.84 0.28 4.63
CA SER A 317 -16.64 1.25 3.88
C SER A 317 -15.93 1.75 2.61
N PHE A 318 -14.61 1.97 2.68
CA PHE A 318 -13.80 2.31 1.50
C PHE A 318 -13.73 1.15 0.50
N LYS A 319 -13.65 -0.10 0.97
CA LYS A 319 -13.70 -1.28 0.09
C LYS A 319 -15.04 -1.40 -0.63
N LEU A 320 -16.15 -1.11 0.06
CA LEU A 320 -17.49 -1.07 -0.54
C LEU A 320 -17.61 0.05 -1.58
N ALA A 321 -17.05 1.23 -1.30
CA ALA A 321 -16.99 2.31 -2.28
C ALA A 321 -16.20 1.88 -3.54
N VAL A 322 -15.06 1.21 -3.36
CA VAL A 322 -14.27 0.66 -4.47
C VAL A 322 -15.06 -0.37 -5.27
N LEU A 323 -15.80 -1.26 -4.60
CA LEU A 323 -16.68 -2.24 -5.27
C LEU A 323 -17.73 -1.54 -6.15
N GLY A 324 -18.36 -0.48 -5.63
CA GLY A 324 -19.30 0.35 -6.39
C GLY A 324 -18.66 1.04 -7.59
N LEU A 325 -17.49 1.67 -7.40
CA LEU A 325 -16.74 2.34 -8.47
C LEU A 325 -16.30 1.36 -9.56
N MET A 326 -15.81 0.17 -9.20
CA MET A 326 -15.44 -0.87 -10.17
C MET A 326 -16.65 -1.42 -10.92
N SER A 327 -17.83 -1.42 -10.31
CA SER A 327 -19.09 -1.81 -10.98
C SER A 327 -19.50 -0.79 -12.05
N ILE A 328 -19.22 0.51 -11.86
CA ILE A 328 -19.64 1.56 -12.81
C ILE A 328 -18.52 1.90 -13.83
N ALA A 329 -17.32 1.35 -13.62
CA ALA A 329 -16.14 1.66 -14.43
C ALA A 329 -16.35 1.33 -15.93
N PRO A 330 -15.91 2.19 -16.86
CA PRO A 330 -16.08 1.97 -18.29
C PRO A 330 -15.18 0.85 -18.85
N ALA A 331 -15.76 0.04 -19.72
CA ALA A 331 -15.08 -1.06 -20.42
C ALA A 331 -14.26 -0.56 -21.62
N GLU A 332 -13.13 -1.21 -21.89
CA GLU A 332 -12.16 -0.85 -22.94
C GLU A 332 -12.78 -0.92 -24.35
N ILE A 333 -13.73 -1.84 -24.57
CA ILE A 333 -14.41 -2.06 -25.86
C ILE A 333 -15.25 -0.86 -26.28
N ILE A 334 -15.91 -0.19 -25.31
CA ILE A 334 -16.75 0.99 -25.57
C ILE A 334 -15.88 2.16 -26.02
N VAL A 335 -14.71 2.33 -25.41
CA VAL A 335 -13.78 3.40 -25.76
C VAL A 335 -13.28 3.23 -27.20
N LYS A 336 -12.90 2.01 -27.61
CA LYS A 336 -12.39 1.77 -28.97
C LYS A 336 -13.46 2.02 -30.04
N LYS A 337 -14.69 1.55 -29.84
CA LYS A 337 -15.79 1.77 -30.79
C LYS A 337 -16.20 3.24 -30.89
N GLU A 338 -16.20 3.98 -29.77
CA GLU A 338 -16.49 5.43 -29.79
C GLU A 338 -15.35 6.22 -30.45
N MET A 339 -14.08 5.83 -30.25
CA MET A 339 -12.94 6.44 -30.96
C MET A 339 -13.01 6.20 -32.48
N GLU A 340 -13.30 4.96 -32.90
CA GLU A 340 -13.52 4.64 -34.32
C GLU A 340 -14.71 5.39 -34.92
N LYS A 341 -15.82 5.50 -34.16
CA LYS A 341 -17.00 6.25 -34.61
C LYS A 341 -16.69 7.73 -34.75
N LYS A 342 -15.99 8.33 -33.76
CA LYS A 342 -15.61 9.74 -33.77
C LYS A 342 -14.63 10.07 -34.92
N SER A 343 -13.72 9.15 -35.25
CA SER A 343 -12.84 9.26 -36.41
C SER A 343 -13.58 9.20 -37.74
N LYS A 344 -14.67 8.43 -37.83
CA LYS A 344 -15.49 8.31 -39.05
C LYS A 344 -16.42 9.50 -39.27
N THR A 345 -16.86 10.17 -38.21
CA THR A 345 -17.71 11.38 -38.31
C THR A 345 -16.91 12.67 -38.51
N ALA A 346 -15.59 12.63 -38.27
CA ALA A 346 -14.68 13.76 -38.48
C ALA A 346 -14.09 13.83 -39.90
N CYS A 347 -14.40 12.84 -40.74
CA CYS A 347 -14.02 12.75 -42.15
C CYS A 347 -15.26 12.93 -43.02
#